data_AF-A0A5B7BQM9-F1
#
_entry.id   AF-A0A5B7BQM9-F1
#
_cell.length_a   1.000
_cell.length_b   1.000
_cell.length_c   1.000
_cell.angle_alpha   90.00
_cell.angle_beta   90.00
_cell.angle_gamma   90.00
#
_symmetry.space_group_name_H-M   'P 1'
#
loop_
_entity.id
_entity.type
_entity.pdbx_description
1 polymer ?
#
loop_
_entity_poly.entity_id
_entity_poly.type
_entity_poly.pdbx_seq_one_letter_code
_entity_poly.pdbx_strand_id
1 'polypeptide(L)'
;RPRGSPRPELLLPHLVWQDDSLLVLGWGTSVKIASIRTNQNKGANGTYRHIPMSSMNQVDIVASFQTSYFIKGIAPFGDSLVVLAYIPGEEDGEKEFSSTIPSRQGNAQRPEIRVVSWNNDELATD
;
A
#
# COMPACT_ATOMS: atom_id res chain seq x y z
N ARG A 1 -4.68 -15.88 -0.62
CA ARG A 1 -3.35 -15.44 -0.16
C ARG A 1 -2.29 -16.26 -0.89
N PRO A 2 -1.34 -15.63 -1.62
CA PRO A 2 -0.31 -16.37 -2.37
C PRO A 2 0.52 -17.28 -1.46
N ARG A 3 0.92 -18.46 -1.97
CA ARG A 3 1.85 -19.36 -1.26
C ARG A 3 3.17 -18.61 -0.99
N GLY A 4 3.75 -18.81 0.19
CA GLY A 4 4.99 -18.13 0.60
C GLY A 4 4.83 -16.70 1.13
N SER A 5 3.63 -16.12 1.16
CA SER A 5 3.45 -14.82 1.81
C SER A 5 3.65 -14.92 3.34
N PRO A 6 4.31 -13.95 4.00
CA PRO A 6 4.55 -13.93 5.45
C PRO A 6 3.29 -13.55 6.22
N ARG A 7 3.11 -14.09 7.44
CA ARG A 7 1.84 -14.05 8.21
C ARG A 7 1.18 -12.65 8.18
N PRO A 8 -0.16 -12.54 8.07
CA PRO A 8 -0.82 -11.24 7.92
C PRO A 8 -0.45 -10.24 9.02
N GLU A 9 -0.24 -10.73 10.25
CA GLU A 9 0.21 -9.97 11.41
C GLU A 9 1.58 -9.28 11.22
N LEU A 10 2.41 -9.77 10.29
CA LEU A 10 3.76 -9.26 9.97
C LEU A 10 3.77 -8.27 8.80
N LEU A 11 2.64 -8.09 8.13
CA LEU A 11 2.47 -7.19 6.98
C LEU A 11 1.45 -6.12 7.37
N LEU A 12 1.89 -5.16 8.18
CA LEU A 12 1.07 -4.00 8.48
C LEU A 12 0.95 -3.12 7.21
N PRO A 13 -0.25 -2.59 6.92
CA PRO A 13 -0.40 -1.63 5.82
C PRO A 13 0.30 -0.32 6.15
N HIS A 14 0.93 0.28 5.15
CA HIS A 14 1.54 1.61 5.18
C HIS A 14 0.62 2.58 4.44
N LEU A 15 0.22 3.65 5.11
CA LEU A 15 -0.76 4.63 4.61
C LEU A 15 -0.13 6.01 4.66
N VAL A 16 -0.25 6.77 3.58
CA VAL A 16 0.24 8.15 3.52
C VAL A 16 -0.65 8.99 2.62
N TRP A 17 -1.02 10.17 3.09
CA TRP A 17 -1.68 11.18 2.27
C TRP A 17 -0.66 11.85 1.37
N GLN A 18 -0.92 11.86 0.07
CA GLN A 18 -0.16 12.67 -0.89
C GLN A 18 -0.64 14.11 -0.90
N ASP A 19 -1.96 14.30 -0.83
CA ASP A 19 -2.64 15.59 -0.68
C ASP A 19 -3.98 15.40 0.05
N ASP A 20 -4.84 16.42 0.03
CA ASP A 20 -6.15 16.42 0.69
C ASP A 20 -7.16 15.42 0.09
N SER A 21 -6.86 14.85 -1.07
CA SER A 21 -7.74 13.97 -1.83
C SER A 21 -7.12 12.62 -2.19
N LEU A 22 -5.79 12.49 -2.20
CA LEU A 22 -5.10 11.27 -2.60
C LEU A 22 -4.47 10.54 -1.40
N LEU A 23 -4.96 9.33 -1.16
CA LEU A 23 -4.41 8.40 -0.18
C LEU A 23 -3.63 7.29 -0.88
N VAL A 24 -2.37 7.10 -0.49
CA VAL A 24 -1.50 6.02 -0.96
C VAL A 24 -1.48 4.91 0.09
N LEU A 25 -1.69 3.67 -0.36
CA LEU A 25 -1.71 2.46 0.45
C LEU A 25 -0.67 1.47 -0.06
N GLY A 26 0.25 1.05 0.80
CA GLY A 26 1.19 -0.04 0.54
C GLY A 26 0.94 -1.20 1.49
N TRP A 27 0.66 -2.40 0.98
CA TRP A 27 0.42 -3.58 1.82
C TRP A 27 0.89 -4.88 1.16
N GLY A 28 1.74 -5.63 1.87
CA GLY A 28 2.37 -6.82 1.30
C GLY A 28 3.24 -6.39 0.12
N THR A 29 2.86 -6.82 -1.08
CA THR A 29 3.50 -6.42 -2.35
C THR A 29 2.66 -5.43 -3.16
N SER A 30 1.48 -5.05 -2.68
CA SER A 30 0.51 -4.24 -3.43
C SER A 30 0.57 -2.77 -3.04
N VAL A 31 0.57 -1.90 -4.04
CA VAL A 31 0.37 -0.45 -3.89
C VAL A 31 -0.97 -0.08 -4.53
N LYS A 32 -1.74 0.77 -3.85
CA LYS A 32 -2.97 1.38 -4.36
C LYS A 32 -2.99 2.87 -4.06
N ILE A 33 -3.55 3.64 -4.98
CA ILE A 33 -3.73 5.08 -4.83
C ILE A 33 -5.22 5.36 -4.97
N ALA A 34 -5.80 5.94 -3.93
CA ALA A 34 -7.22 6.21 -3.82
C ALA A 34 -7.48 7.72 -3.85
N SER A 35 -8.30 8.16 -4.79
CA SER A 35 -8.90 9.49 -4.81
C SER A 35 -10.15 9.48 -3.95
N ILE A 36 -10.18 10.31 -2.91
CA ILE A 36 -11.29 10.46 -1.97
C ILE A 36 -11.94 11.83 -2.23
N ARG A 37 -13.20 11.81 -2.64
CA ARG A 37 -13.98 13.00 -2.97
C ARG A 37 -15.11 13.14 -1.98
N THR A 38 -15.17 14.27 -1.28
CA THR A 38 -16.31 14.59 -0.42
C THR A 38 -17.33 15.41 -1.21
N ASN A 39 -18.57 14.93 -1.29
CA ASN A 39 -19.66 15.74 -1.83
C ASN A 39 -20.07 16.75 -0.76
N GLN A 40 -19.52 17.97 -0.83
CA GLN A 40 -20.10 19.09 -0.11
C GLN A 40 -21.44 19.41 -0.76
N ASN A 41 -22.51 18.97 -0.12
CA ASN A 41 -23.88 19.26 -0.53
C ASN A 41 -24.13 20.77 -0.31
N LYS A 42 -23.66 21.64 -1.21
CA LYS A 42 -24.00 23.07 -1.21
C LYS A 42 -25.46 23.20 -1.64
N GLY A 43 -26.35 23.14 -0.65
CA GLY A 43 -27.76 23.47 -0.83
C GLY A 43 -27.92 24.95 -1.16
N ALA A 44 -27.92 25.29 -2.45
CA ALA A 44 -28.50 26.54 -2.92
C ALA A 44 -30.02 26.33 -3.07
N ASN A 45 -30.79 27.13 -2.33
CA ASN A 45 -32.22 27.39 -2.51
C ASN A 45 -33.21 26.31 -2.00
N GLY A 46 -33.45 26.34 -0.69
CA GLY A 46 -34.80 26.52 -0.11
C GLY A 46 -35.90 25.47 -0.34
N THR A 47 -35.67 24.36 -1.02
CA THR A 47 -36.67 23.29 -1.16
C THR A 47 -36.10 21.96 -0.68
N TYR A 48 -36.57 21.52 0.48
CA TYR A 48 -36.21 20.25 1.10
C TYR A 48 -36.69 19.08 0.22
N ARG A 49 -35.80 18.52 -0.62
CA ARG A 49 -35.98 17.17 -1.14
C ARG A 49 -35.39 16.18 -0.13
N HIS A 50 -36.28 15.36 0.40
CA HIS A 50 -36.01 14.34 1.39
C HIS A 50 -35.21 13.17 0.76
N ILE A 51 -33.89 13.30 0.69
CA ILE A 51 -32.99 12.14 0.63
C ILE A 51 -31.82 12.46 1.56
N PRO A 52 -31.68 11.81 2.73
CA PRO A 52 -30.49 11.94 3.54
C PRO A 52 -29.40 11.06 2.93
N MET A 53 -28.87 11.44 1.76
CA MET A 53 -27.55 10.96 1.35
C MET A 53 -26.55 11.73 2.21
N SER A 54 -26.33 11.25 3.42
CA SER A 54 -25.24 11.67 4.28
C SER A 54 -23.97 11.70 3.43
N SER A 55 -23.41 12.89 3.19
CA SER A 55 -22.02 13.14 2.76
C SER A 55 -21.25 11.88 2.35
N MET A 56 -21.58 11.30 1.20
CA MET A 56 -20.99 10.02 0.81
C MET A 56 -19.64 10.35 0.21
N ASN A 57 -18.57 10.12 0.98
CA ASN A 57 -17.22 10.23 0.46
C ASN A 57 -17.06 9.14 -0.61
N GLN A 58 -16.92 9.57 -1.87
CA GLN A 58 -16.65 8.66 -2.99
C GLN A 58 -15.16 8.34 -2.98
N VAL A 59 -14.84 7.05 -3.15
CA VAL A 59 -13.45 6.58 -3.21
C VAL A 59 -13.24 5.86 -4.53
N ASP A 60 -12.34 6.37 -5.35
CA ASP A 60 -11.94 5.77 -6.63
C ASP A 60 -10.48 5.32 -6.56
N ILE A 61 -10.17 4.07 -6.90
CA ILE A 61 -8.79 3.61 -7.03
C ILE A 61 -8.26 4.09 -8.38
N VAL A 62 -7.42 5.14 -8.35
CA VAL A 62 -6.90 5.80 -9.56
C VAL A 62 -5.64 5.13 -10.10
N ALA A 63 -4.93 4.36 -9.25
CA ALA A 63 -3.82 3.50 -9.66
C ALA A 63 -3.69 2.29 -8.73
N SER A 64 -3.20 1.18 -9.26
CA SER A 64 -2.94 -0.04 -8.49
C SER A 64 -1.87 -0.87 -9.19
N PHE A 65 -0.84 -1.28 -8.44
CA PHE A 65 0.20 -2.13 -8.97
C PHE A 65 0.73 -3.11 -7.91
N GLN A 66 1.49 -4.12 -8.36
CA GLN A 66 2.16 -5.09 -7.52
C GLN A 66 3.66 -5.05 -7.77
N THR A 67 4.41 -5.22 -6.70
CA THR A 67 5.88 -5.24 -6.68
C THR A 67 6.38 -6.67 -6.47
N SER A 68 7.66 -6.92 -6.76
CA SER A 68 8.33 -8.20 -6.49
C SER A 68 8.87 -8.31 -5.05
N TYR A 69 8.76 -7.23 -4.26
CA TYR A 69 9.29 -7.11 -2.90
C TYR A 69 8.19 -6.75 -1.90
N PHE A 70 8.43 -6.95 -0.60
CA PHE A 70 7.50 -6.50 0.43
C PHE A 70 7.69 -5.03 0.74
N ILE A 71 6.59 -4.31 0.89
CA ILE A 71 6.56 -2.89 1.25
C ILE A 71 6.71 -2.78 2.77
N LYS A 72 7.75 -2.08 3.23
CA LYS A 72 8.01 -1.76 4.64
C LYS A 72 7.91 -0.26 4.96
N GLY A 73 7.65 0.56 3.96
CA GLY A 73 7.47 2.00 4.06
C GLY A 73 7.13 2.56 2.69
N ILE A 74 6.33 3.63 2.67
CA ILE A 74 5.94 4.32 1.44
C ILE A 74 5.78 5.81 1.72
N ALA A 75 6.23 6.66 0.80
CA ALA A 75 6.12 8.11 0.90
C ALA A 75 5.94 8.75 -0.50
N PRO A 76 5.18 9.85 -0.61
CA PRO A 76 5.13 10.65 -1.84
C PRO A 76 6.50 11.28 -2.14
N PHE A 77 6.87 11.35 -3.41
CA PHE A 77 8.09 12.01 -3.88
C PHE A 77 7.84 12.68 -5.24
N GLY A 78 7.37 13.93 -5.21
CA GLY A 78 6.88 14.62 -6.42
C GLY A 78 5.73 13.83 -7.05
N ASP A 79 5.87 13.50 -8.34
CA ASP A 79 4.90 12.71 -9.11
C ASP A 79 5.14 11.19 -9.00
N SER A 80 6.04 10.77 -8.12
CA SER A 80 6.45 9.38 -7.90
C SER A 80 6.29 8.97 -6.44
N LEU A 81 6.58 7.71 -6.13
CA LEU A 81 6.55 7.16 -4.79
C LEU A 81 7.94 6.65 -4.42
N VAL A 82 8.35 6.89 -3.18
CA VAL A 82 9.51 6.23 -2.58
C VAL A 82 9.01 5.05 -1.75
N VAL A 83 9.58 3.87 -1.98
CA VAL A 83 9.21 2.63 -1.31
C VAL A 83 10.42 2.02 -0.62
N LEU A 84 10.26 1.67 0.66
CA LEU A 84 11.22 0.86 1.38
C LEU A 84 10.94 -0.62 1.06
N ALA A 85 11.78 -1.21 0.22
CA ALA A 85 11.66 -2.56 -0.28
C ALA A 85 12.35 -3.56 0.65
N TYR A 86 11.61 -4.59 1.08
CA TYR A 86 12.13 -5.74 1.80
C TYR A 86 12.08 -6.97 0.90
N ILE A 87 13.26 -7.52 0.62
CA ILE A 87 13.42 -8.71 -0.20
C ILE A 87 13.76 -9.87 0.73
N PRO A 88 12.86 -10.85 0.91
CA PRO A 88 13.16 -12.01 1.74
C PRO A 88 14.31 -12.79 1.11
N GLY A 89 15.21 -13.33 1.95
CA GLY A 89 16.20 -14.29 1.48
C GLY A 89 15.53 -15.55 0.97
N GLU A 90 16.20 -16.26 0.06
CA GLU A 90 15.82 -17.60 -0.34
C GLU A 90 15.93 -18.51 0.89
N GLU A 91 14.79 -18.96 1.43
CA GLU A 91 14.77 -20.10 2.35
C GLU A 91 14.90 -21.35 1.50
N ASP A 92 16.08 -21.98 1.53
CA ASP A 92 16.30 -23.32 0.99
C ASP A 92 15.15 -24.22 1.48
N GLY A 93 14.37 -24.70 0.51
CA GLY A 93 13.04 -25.25 0.73
C GLY A 93 13.07 -26.63 1.35
N GLU A 94 13.33 -26.74 2.65
CA GLU A 94 13.08 -27.94 3.45
C GLU A 94 13.28 -27.68 4.95
N LYS A 95 12.32 -27.01 5.60
CA LYS A 95 12.17 -27.15 7.05
C LYS A 95 10.74 -27.53 7.38
N GLU A 96 10.62 -28.84 7.60
CA GLU A 96 9.47 -29.54 8.17
C GLU A 96 8.93 -28.81 9.40
N PHE A 97 7.60 -28.85 9.54
CA PHE A 97 6.82 -28.23 10.60
C PHE A 97 7.32 -28.61 12.00
N SER A 98 8.20 -27.79 12.58
CA SER A 98 8.50 -27.82 14.01
C SER A 98 7.85 -26.61 14.67
N SER A 99 6.97 -26.88 15.64
CA SER A 99 6.24 -25.93 16.49
C SER A 99 7.14 -25.22 17.52
N THR A 100 8.32 -24.77 17.09
CA THR A 100 9.21 -23.95 17.89
C THR A 100 9.30 -22.58 17.23
N ILE A 101 8.99 -21.53 17.99
CA ILE A 101 9.03 -20.11 17.58
C ILE A 101 10.16 -19.89 16.55
N PRO A 102 9.87 -19.42 15.32
CA PRO A 102 10.90 -19.32 14.29
C PRO A 102 11.95 -18.32 14.74
N SER A 103 13.11 -18.87 15.11
CA SER A 103 14.31 -18.15 15.45
C SER A 103 14.81 -17.41 14.21
N ARG A 104 14.90 -16.08 14.34
CA ARG A 104 15.61 -15.14 13.45
C ARG A 104 15.15 -15.15 12.00
N GLN A 105 14.41 -14.09 11.65
CA GLN A 105 14.46 -13.39 10.36
C GLN A 105 15.47 -14.02 9.38
N GLY A 106 15.01 -14.96 8.55
CA GLY A 106 15.84 -15.58 7.50
C GLY A 106 16.50 -14.48 6.66
N ASN A 107 17.76 -14.70 6.27
CA ASN A 107 18.69 -13.76 5.65
C ASN A 107 18.06 -12.83 4.59
N ALA A 108 17.36 -11.79 5.02
CA ALA A 108 16.80 -10.81 4.10
C ALA A 108 17.95 -10.05 3.45
N GLN A 109 17.78 -9.67 2.20
CA GLN A 109 18.68 -8.69 1.61
C GLN A 109 18.56 -7.38 2.40
N ARG A 110 19.62 -6.57 2.39
CA ARG A 110 19.57 -5.21 2.95
C ARG A 110 18.36 -4.49 2.34
N PRO A 111 17.47 -3.87 3.13
CA PRO A 111 16.35 -3.14 2.57
C PRO A 111 16.83 -2.05 1.61
N GLU A 112 16.15 -1.93 0.48
CA GLU A 112 16.48 -1.00 -0.60
C GLU A 112 15.47 0.15 -0.62
N ILE A 113 15.91 1.33 -1.07
CA ILE A 113 15.02 2.46 -1.37
C ILE A 113 14.78 2.46 -2.87
N ARG A 114 13.51 2.39 -3.28
CA ARG A 114 13.13 2.43 -4.69
C ARG A 114 12.21 3.59 -4.99
N VAL A 115 12.47 4.31 -6.08
CA VAL A 115 11.60 5.36 -6.61
C VAL A 115 10.80 4.77 -7.75
N VAL A 116 9.47 4.80 -7.65
CA VAL A 116 8.57 4.18 -8.64
C VAL A 116 7.47 5.14 -9.09
N SER A 117 7.07 5.03 -10.36
CA SER A 117 5.90 5.72 -10.90
C SER A 117 4.59 5.06 -10.44
N TRP A 118 3.45 5.71 -10.67
CA TRP A 118 2.13 5.12 -10.41
C TRP A 118 1.81 3.92 -11.32
N ASN A 119 2.56 3.75 -12.41
CA ASN A 119 2.47 2.60 -13.31
C ASN A 119 3.45 1.48 -12.93
N ASN A 120 4.15 1.61 -11.79
CA ASN A 120 5.20 0.69 -11.32
C ASN A 120 6.47 0.71 -12.19
N ASP A 121 6.74 1.81 -12.89
CA ASP A 121 8.02 1.97 -13.57
C ASP A 121 9.09 2.31 -12.52
N GLU A 122 10.16 1.53 -12.44
CA GLU A 122 11.28 1.80 -11.54
C GLU A 122 12.15 2.92 -12.11
N LEU A 123 12.24 4.03 -11.38
CA LEU A 123 12.94 5.24 -11.81
C LEU A 123 14.36 5.32 -11.22
N ALA A 124 14.56 4.80 -10.01
CA ALA A 124 15.85 4.74 -9.32
C ALA A 124 15.84 3.73 -8.17
N THR A 125 17.02 3.17 -7.84
CA THR A 125 17.27 2.23 -6.74
C THR A 125 18.65 2.50 -6.11
N ASP A 126 18.79 2.37 -4.79
CA ASP A 126 20.07 2.44 -4.02
C ASP A 126 20.74 1.06 -3.88
#